data_AF-A0A1V5NIS7-F1
#
_entry.id   AF-A0A1V5NIS7-F1
#
_cell.length_a   1.000
_cell.length_b   1.000
_cell.length_c   1.000
_cell.angle_alpha   90.00
_cell.angle_beta   90.00
_cell.angle_gamma   90.00
#
_symmetry.space_group_name_H-M   'P 1'
#
loop_
_entity.id
_entity.type
_entity.pdbx_description
1 polymer ?
#
loop_
_entity_poly.entity_id
_entity_poly.type
_entity_poly.pdbx_seq_one_letter_code
_entity_poly.pdbx_strand_id
1 'polypeptide(L)'
;MGSDWRISQAELSNMLRPSRPAPAAVSDGPKMCIKSPKWLEYSGLPQQLNDEIGPEAWPLLKKLVEIDFEKEDEEDRRIPLDTEDLSERTGYPGRIVEETLEKLADRHLLVISKQRGGSRHIEILTPLRTPRMILDIPFKKGGVQDAPTNALKNRCMRRYLEAPVERHHGK
;
A
#
# COMPACT_ATOMS: atom_id res chain seq x y z
N MET A 1 4.47 -20.37 -21.01
CA MET A 1 5.69 -20.56 -20.20
C MET A 1 5.64 -19.53 -19.09
N GLY A 2 5.29 -19.95 -17.88
CA GLY A 2 5.13 -19.07 -16.73
C GLY A 2 6.46 -18.94 -16.00
N SER A 3 7.10 -17.78 -16.13
CA SER A 3 8.29 -17.48 -15.35
C SER A 3 7.87 -17.18 -13.90
N ASP A 4 8.38 -18.00 -12.98
CA ASP A 4 8.23 -17.83 -11.54
C ASP A 4 8.98 -16.55 -11.13
N TRP A 5 8.25 -15.47 -10.87
CA TRP A 5 8.80 -14.13 -10.58
C TRP A 5 9.01 -13.88 -9.07
N ARG A 6 8.92 -14.93 -8.26
CA ARG A 6 9.20 -14.89 -6.83
C ARG A 6 10.71 -14.68 -6.64
N ILE A 7 11.11 -13.47 -6.31
CA ILE A 7 12.49 -13.22 -5.86
C ILE A 7 12.62 -13.79 -4.45
N SER A 8 13.49 -14.79 -4.29
CA SER A 8 13.74 -15.38 -2.99
C SER A 8 14.48 -14.39 -2.08
N GLN A 9 14.28 -14.51 -0.77
CA GLN A 9 14.94 -13.66 0.21
C GLN A 9 16.48 -13.75 0.11
N ALA A 10 17.00 -14.88 -0.34
CA ALA A 10 18.42 -15.11 -0.59
C ALA A 10 18.95 -14.34 -1.82
N GLU A 11 18.16 -14.26 -2.91
CA GLU A 11 18.51 -13.48 -4.11
C GLU A 11 18.50 -11.99 -3.83
N LEU A 12 17.49 -11.51 -3.09
CA LEU A 12 17.47 -10.14 -2.56
C LEU A 12 18.73 -9.86 -1.74
N SER A 13 19.08 -10.74 -0.81
CA SER A 13 20.22 -10.54 0.09
C SER A 13 21.57 -10.52 -0.64
N ASN A 14 21.73 -11.30 -1.71
CA ASN A 14 22.96 -11.32 -2.52
C ASN A 14 23.08 -10.11 -3.46
N MET A 15 21.97 -9.58 -3.96
CA MET A 15 21.95 -8.31 -4.71
C MET A 15 22.23 -7.08 -3.82
N LEU A 16 22.01 -7.20 -2.51
CA LEU A 16 22.06 -6.11 -1.53
C LEU A 16 23.37 -6.01 -0.74
N ARG A 17 24.41 -6.79 -1.07
CA ARG A 17 25.72 -6.67 -0.39
C ARG A 17 26.42 -5.35 -0.78
N PRO A 18 26.72 -4.46 0.19
CA PRO A 18 27.33 -3.17 -0.10
C PRO A 18 28.84 -3.31 -0.30
N SER A 19 29.39 -2.74 -1.37
CA SER A 19 30.85 -2.55 -1.50
C SER A 19 31.36 -1.27 -0.85
N ARG A 20 30.50 -0.42 -0.26
CA ARG A 20 30.94 0.87 0.30
C ARG A 20 29.93 1.48 1.29
N PRO A 21 30.37 2.13 2.39
CA PRO A 21 29.45 2.80 3.32
C PRO A 21 28.91 4.12 2.75
N ALA A 22 27.65 4.44 3.08
CA ALA A 22 26.88 5.58 2.57
C ALA A 22 26.98 6.84 3.48
N PRO A 23 26.88 8.06 2.92
CA PRO A 23 26.93 9.31 3.69
C PRO A 23 25.58 9.71 4.31
N ALA A 24 25.63 10.73 5.17
CA ALA A 24 24.60 11.18 6.11
C ALA A 24 23.27 11.70 5.49
N ALA A 25 22.21 11.65 6.31
CA ALA A 25 20.83 11.94 5.94
C ALA A 25 20.57 13.43 5.63
N VAL A 26 19.87 13.70 4.52
CA VAL A 26 19.49 15.03 4.02
C VAL A 26 18.14 15.45 4.63
N SER A 27 18.07 16.66 5.22
CA SER A 27 16.91 17.16 5.98
C SER A 27 15.89 18.00 5.18
N ASP A 28 16.15 18.36 3.92
CA ASP A 28 15.28 19.23 3.11
C ASP A 28 14.59 18.49 1.95
N GLY A 29 13.90 17.38 2.27
CA GLY A 29 13.05 16.65 1.34
C GLY A 29 11.57 17.04 1.46
N PRO A 30 10.74 16.88 0.40
CA PRO A 30 9.30 17.03 0.52
C PRO A 30 8.76 16.11 1.63
N LYS A 31 7.79 16.58 2.43
CA LYS A 31 7.12 15.76 3.44
C LYS A 31 6.50 14.54 2.74
N MET A 32 7.18 13.40 2.83
CA MET A 32 6.86 12.21 2.06
C MET A 32 5.50 11.62 2.43
N CYS A 33 5.07 11.84 3.68
CA CYS A 33 3.85 11.29 4.27
C CYS A 33 3.27 12.24 5.33
N ILE A 34 2.08 12.79 5.08
CA ILE A 34 1.31 13.56 6.06
C ILE A 34 0.09 12.75 6.52
N LYS A 35 -0.60 12.07 5.60
CA LYS A 35 -1.76 11.18 5.87
C LYS A 35 -1.75 9.89 5.04
N SER A 36 -1.13 9.93 3.86
CA SER A 36 -0.88 8.76 3.02
C SER A 36 0.42 8.97 2.23
N PRO A 37 1.06 7.89 1.73
CA PRO A 37 2.28 8.00 0.95
C PRO A 37 2.04 8.70 -0.38
N LYS A 38 2.68 9.85 -0.58
CA LYS A 38 2.52 10.68 -1.80
C LYS A 38 2.83 9.89 -3.09
N TRP A 39 3.75 8.94 -3.03
CA TRP A 39 4.15 8.15 -4.20
C TRP A 39 3.01 7.32 -4.79
N LEU A 40 2.03 6.88 -3.99
CA LEU A 40 0.89 6.11 -4.51
C LEU A 40 0.07 6.94 -5.52
N GLU A 41 -0.10 8.24 -5.27
CA GLU A 41 -0.77 9.18 -6.19
C GLU A 41 -0.05 9.30 -7.54
N TYR A 42 1.28 9.15 -7.53
CA TYR A 42 2.12 9.25 -8.72
C TYR A 42 2.58 7.90 -9.25
N SER A 43 2.08 6.80 -8.71
CA SER A 43 2.41 5.46 -9.18
C SER A 43 1.72 5.09 -10.49
N GLY A 44 0.67 5.84 -10.87
CA GLY A 44 -0.21 5.51 -11.99
C GLY A 44 -1.41 4.66 -11.59
N LEU A 45 -1.43 4.13 -10.35
CA LEU A 45 -2.57 3.40 -9.80
C LEU A 45 -3.87 4.20 -9.85
N PRO A 46 -3.90 5.52 -9.57
CA PRO A 46 -5.15 6.29 -9.67
C PRO A 46 -5.78 6.25 -11.06
N GLN A 47 -4.98 6.45 -12.11
CA GLN A 47 -5.45 6.42 -13.49
C GLN A 47 -5.92 5.02 -13.87
N GLN A 48 -5.14 3.99 -13.52
CA GLN A 48 -5.50 2.61 -13.80
C GLN A 48 -6.85 2.22 -13.17
N LEU A 49 -7.06 2.58 -11.90
CA LEU A 49 -8.31 2.28 -11.21
C LEU A 49 -9.50 3.03 -11.80
N ASN A 50 -9.30 4.29 -12.21
CA ASN A 50 -10.33 5.05 -12.91
C ASN A 50 -10.76 4.34 -14.20
N ASP A 51 -9.80 3.85 -14.98
CA ASP A 51 -10.06 3.24 -16.28
C ASP A 51 -10.68 1.84 -16.17
N GLU A 52 -10.31 1.07 -15.13
CA GLU A 52 -10.75 -0.31 -14.95
C GLU A 52 -12.01 -0.47 -14.09
N ILE A 53 -12.19 0.35 -13.06
CA ILE A 53 -13.27 0.22 -12.07
C ILE A 53 -14.24 1.39 -12.16
N GLY A 54 -13.70 2.61 -12.21
CA GLY A 54 -14.45 3.85 -12.17
C GLY A 54 -13.79 4.93 -11.31
N PRO A 55 -14.27 6.18 -11.41
CA PRO A 55 -13.67 7.34 -10.73
C PRO A 55 -13.69 7.24 -9.20
N GLU A 56 -14.53 6.39 -8.62
CA GLU A 56 -14.70 6.19 -7.18
C GLU A 56 -13.61 5.30 -6.56
N ALA A 57 -12.96 4.48 -7.38
CA ALA A 57 -12.04 3.44 -6.91
C ALA A 57 -10.79 4.01 -6.22
N TRP A 58 -10.15 5.02 -6.81
CA TRP A 58 -8.98 5.63 -6.19
C TRP A 58 -9.30 6.40 -4.91
N PRO A 59 -10.31 7.28 -4.86
CA PRO A 59 -10.72 7.93 -3.61
C PRO A 59 -11.00 6.95 -2.47
N LEU A 60 -11.69 5.84 -2.74
CA LEU A 60 -11.98 4.81 -1.74
C LEU A 60 -10.73 4.09 -1.27
N LEU A 61 -9.88 3.62 -2.19
CA LEU A 61 -8.62 2.97 -1.82
C LEU A 61 -7.70 3.93 -1.04
N LYS A 62 -7.60 5.18 -1.48
CA LYS A 62 -6.82 6.21 -0.79
C LYS A 62 -7.35 6.44 0.63
N LYS A 63 -8.67 6.48 0.81
CA LYS A 63 -9.28 6.62 2.14
C LYS A 63 -8.92 5.45 3.06
N LEU A 64 -8.98 4.22 2.54
CA LEU A 64 -8.55 3.03 3.30
C LEU A 64 -7.07 3.10 3.68
N VAL A 65 -6.20 3.55 2.76
CA VAL A 65 -4.77 3.77 3.04
C VAL A 65 -4.60 4.81 4.16
N GLU A 66 -5.36 5.90 4.15
CA GLU A 66 -5.32 6.91 5.21
C GLU A 66 -5.75 6.32 6.57
N ILE A 67 -6.81 5.52 6.62
CA ILE A 67 -7.27 4.84 7.84
C ILE A 67 -6.23 3.86 8.35
N ASP A 68 -5.67 3.02 7.46
CA ASP A 68 -4.60 2.09 7.81
C ASP A 68 -3.34 2.83 8.31
N PHE A 69 -3.06 4.00 7.73
CA PHE A 69 -1.95 4.84 8.16
C PHE A 69 -2.17 5.44 9.56
N GLU A 70 -3.40 5.80 9.90
CA GLU A 70 -3.79 6.32 11.22
C GLU A 70 -3.67 5.26 12.33
N LYS A 71 -3.77 3.96 12.00
CA LYS A 71 -3.63 2.84 12.97
C LYS A 71 -2.21 2.57 13.46
N GLU A 72 -1.22 3.34 13.00
CA GLU A 72 0.16 3.22 13.43
C GLU A 72 0.73 1.79 13.40
N ASP A 73 1.73 1.43 14.24
CA ASP A 73 2.42 0.14 14.22
C ASP A 73 1.60 -0.97 14.92
N GLU A 74 0.28 -0.80 15.00
CA GLU A 74 -0.60 -1.88 15.44
C GLU A 74 -0.38 -3.11 14.57
N GLU A 75 -0.20 -4.25 15.24
CA GLU A 75 -0.07 -5.55 14.57
C GLU A 75 -1.31 -5.91 13.76
N ASP A 76 -2.47 -5.37 14.14
CA ASP A 76 -3.75 -5.61 13.49
C ASP A 76 -4.03 -4.57 12.40
N ARG A 77 -3.73 -4.96 11.16
CA ARG A 77 -3.98 -4.14 9.96
C ARG A 77 -5.43 -4.18 9.47
N ARG A 78 -6.32 -4.87 10.17
CA ARG A 78 -7.73 -5.01 9.77
C ARG A 78 -8.50 -3.73 10.04
N ILE A 79 -9.12 -3.16 9.03
CA ILE A 79 -10.05 -2.03 9.12
C ILE A 79 -11.46 -2.61 9.26
N PRO A 80 -12.27 -2.21 10.26
CA PRO A 80 -13.68 -2.57 10.30
C PRO A 80 -14.38 -2.13 9.00
N LEU A 81 -15.15 -3.02 8.37
CA LEU A 81 -15.96 -2.65 7.21
C LEU A 81 -17.20 -1.91 7.67
N ASP A 82 -17.15 -0.59 7.59
CA ASP A 82 -18.27 0.32 7.84
C ASP A 82 -18.54 1.12 6.56
N THR A 83 -19.57 0.71 5.82
CA THR A 83 -19.91 1.33 4.54
C THR A 83 -20.58 2.69 4.72
N GLU A 84 -21.16 2.97 5.89
CA GLU A 84 -21.77 4.25 6.24
C GLU A 84 -20.68 5.30 6.50
N ASP A 85 -19.69 4.99 7.36
CA ASP A 85 -18.52 5.87 7.59
C ASP A 85 -17.76 6.16 6.29
N LEU A 86 -17.52 5.12 5.49
CA LEU A 86 -16.84 5.30 4.20
C LEU A 86 -17.64 6.16 3.22
N SER A 87 -18.97 6.04 3.23
CA SER A 87 -19.85 6.88 2.41
C SER A 87 -19.76 8.35 2.84
N GLU A 88 -19.84 8.61 4.15
CA GLU A 88 -19.72 9.98 4.69
C GLU A 88 -18.36 10.61 4.34
N ARG A 89 -17.28 9.84 4.49
CA ARG A 89 -15.90 10.34 4.29
C ARG A 89 -15.51 10.51 2.83
N THR A 90 -16.20 9.84 1.90
CA THR A 90 -15.90 9.91 0.46
C THR A 90 -16.96 10.64 -0.35
N GLY A 91 -18.16 10.81 0.19
CA GLY A 91 -19.31 11.42 -0.49
C GLY A 91 -20.01 10.49 -1.49
N TYR A 92 -19.63 9.22 -1.57
CA TYR A 92 -20.28 8.25 -2.46
C TYR A 92 -21.43 7.52 -1.75
N PRO A 93 -22.50 7.14 -2.47
CA PRO A 93 -23.56 6.32 -1.91
C PRO A 93 -23.04 4.96 -1.42
N GLY A 94 -23.57 4.44 -0.32
CA GLY A 94 -23.14 3.16 0.27
C GLY A 94 -23.13 1.98 -0.70
N ARG A 95 -24.11 1.92 -1.62
CA ARG A 95 -24.12 0.92 -2.70
C ARG A 95 -22.88 1.01 -3.61
N ILE A 96 -22.49 2.23 -4.00
CA ILE A 96 -21.30 2.45 -4.83
C ILE A 96 -20.03 2.11 -4.04
N VAL A 97 -19.99 2.43 -2.75
CA VAL A 97 -18.90 2.02 -1.86
C VAL A 97 -18.76 0.50 -1.83
N GLU A 98 -19.84 -0.23 -1.58
CA GLU A 98 -19.84 -1.70 -1.54
C GLU A 98 -19.38 -2.31 -2.87
N GLU A 99 -20.01 -1.93 -3.99
CA GLU A 99 -19.67 -2.42 -5.32
C GLU A 99 -18.19 -2.13 -5.67
N THR A 100 -17.68 -0.97 -5.27
CA THR A 100 -16.28 -0.58 -5.53
C THR A 100 -15.30 -1.37 -4.66
N LEU A 101 -15.62 -1.60 -3.38
CA LEU A 101 -14.80 -2.41 -2.48
C LEU A 101 -14.67 -3.85 -2.97
N GLU A 102 -15.75 -4.44 -3.49
CA GLU A 102 -15.71 -5.78 -4.08
C GLU A 102 -14.80 -5.81 -5.32
N LYS A 103 -14.92 -4.84 -6.23
CA LYS A 103 -14.03 -4.74 -7.41
C LYS A 103 -12.55 -4.55 -7.02
N LEU A 104 -12.28 -3.77 -5.96
CA LEU A 104 -10.92 -3.63 -5.42
C LEU A 104 -10.39 -4.94 -4.82
N ALA A 105 -11.26 -5.74 -4.21
CA ALA A 105 -10.92 -7.08 -3.74
C ALA A 105 -10.59 -8.03 -4.90
N ASP A 106 -11.40 -8.01 -5.96
CA ASP A 106 -11.17 -8.81 -7.17
C ASP A 106 -9.84 -8.46 -7.86
N ARG A 107 -9.42 -7.19 -7.77
CA ARG A 107 -8.10 -6.72 -8.24
C ARG A 107 -6.94 -7.09 -7.31
N HIS A 108 -7.20 -7.80 -6.22
CA HIS A 108 -6.20 -8.21 -5.23
C HIS A 108 -5.44 -7.01 -4.63
N LEU A 109 -6.13 -5.88 -4.44
CA LEU A 109 -5.60 -4.72 -3.72
C LEU A 109 -6.01 -4.73 -2.24
N LEU A 110 -7.10 -5.44 -1.92
CA LEU A 110 -7.57 -5.65 -0.56
C LEU A 110 -8.22 -7.03 -0.42
N VAL A 111 -8.45 -7.44 0.82
CA VAL A 111 -9.25 -8.63 1.17
C VAL A 111 -10.38 -8.21 2.10
N ILE A 112 -11.58 -8.72 1.86
CA ILE A 112 -12.72 -8.56 2.77
C ILE A 112 -12.96 -9.88 3.48
N SER A 113 -12.70 -9.91 4.79
CA SER A 113 -12.87 -11.10 5.62
C SER A 113 -14.08 -10.99 6.57
N LYS A 114 -14.66 -12.13 6.93
CA LYS A 114 -15.72 -12.24 7.94
C LYS A 114 -15.14 -12.91 9.19
N GLN A 115 -15.30 -12.28 10.35
CA GLN A 115 -14.94 -12.86 11.64
C GLN A 115 -16.09 -13.73 12.19
N ARG A 116 -15.76 -14.64 13.11
CA ARG A 116 -16.77 -15.36 13.92
C ARG A 116 -17.47 -14.32 14.80
N GLY A 117 -18.73 -14.03 14.48
CA GLY A 117 -19.50 -12.92 15.09
C GLY A 117 -20.15 -11.99 14.07
N GLY A 118 -19.88 -12.16 12.77
CA GLY A 118 -20.55 -11.43 11.70
C GLY A 118 -19.88 -10.10 11.31
N SER A 119 -18.92 -9.61 12.08
CA SER A 119 -18.15 -8.42 11.74
C SER A 119 -17.26 -8.66 10.52
N ARG A 120 -17.39 -7.76 9.54
CA ARG A 120 -16.56 -7.75 8.33
C ARG A 120 -15.38 -6.80 8.52
N HIS A 121 -14.23 -7.18 7.97
CA HIS A 121 -13.03 -6.35 7.99
C HIS A 121 -12.41 -6.30 6.60
N ILE A 122 -11.78 -5.16 6.30
CA ILE A 122 -10.95 -4.93 5.13
C ILE A 122 -9.48 -5.01 5.56
N GLU A 123 -8.64 -5.65 4.76
CA GLU A 123 -7.19 -5.58 4.89
C GLU A 123 -6.59 -5.16 3.54
N ILE A 124 -5.71 -4.16 3.53
CA ILE A 124 -4.99 -3.75 2.32
C ILE A 124 -3.88 -4.77 2.06
N LEU A 125 -3.88 -5.35 0.86
CA LEU A 125 -2.85 -6.31 0.49
C LEU A 125 -1.52 -5.60 0.23
N THR A 126 -0.48 -6.09 0.90
CA THR A 126 0.88 -5.55 0.81
C THR A 126 1.83 -6.64 0.29
N PRO A 127 2.76 -6.32 -0.62
CA PRO A 127 3.00 -5.01 -1.22
C PRO A 127 1.87 -4.56 -2.17
N LEU A 128 1.54 -3.27 -2.15
CA LEU A 128 0.51 -2.69 -3.01
C LEU A 128 0.98 -2.73 -4.46
N ARG A 129 0.21 -3.40 -5.33
CA ARG A 129 0.53 -3.49 -6.76
C ARG A 129 0.24 -2.16 -7.43
N THR A 130 1.26 -1.58 -8.05
CA THR A 130 1.17 -0.28 -8.73
C THR A 130 1.81 -0.34 -10.12
N PRO A 131 1.34 0.47 -11.09
CA PRO A 131 1.90 0.48 -12.46
C PRO A 131 3.37 0.87 -12.57
N ARG A 132 3.84 1.75 -11.68
CA ARG A 132 5.23 2.20 -11.65
C ARG A 132 5.86 1.87 -10.31
N MET A 133 7.11 1.43 -10.34
CA MET A 133 7.86 1.26 -9.11
C MET A 133 8.15 2.61 -8.47
N ILE A 134 8.30 2.61 -7.15
CA ILE A 134 8.58 3.83 -6.40
C ILE A 134 9.90 4.52 -6.79
N LEU A 135 10.82 3.75 -7.38
CA LEU A 135 12.11 4.22 -7.91
C LEU A 135 11.95 4.97 -9.23
N ASP A 136 10.87 4.69 -9.98
CA ASP A 136 10.57 5.36 -11.25
C ASP A 136 9.80 6.68 -11.05
N ILE A 137 9.42 6.98 -9.81
CA ILE A 137 8.68 8.19 -9.46
C ILE A 137 9.69 9.29 -9.12
N PRO A 138 9.55 10.51 -9.68
CA PRO A 138 10.44 11.62 -9.34
C PRO A 138 10.43 11.92 -7.83
N PHE A 139 11.58 12.27 -7.25
CA PHE A 139 11.70 12.59 -5.81
C PHE A 139 10.70 13.68 -5.36
N LYS A 140 10.52 14.74 -6.14
CA LYS A 140 9.52 15.80 -5.88
C LYS A 140 8.05 15.29 -5.79
N LYS A 141 7.78 14.12 -6.37
CA LYS A 141 6.50 13.41 -6.39
C LYS A 141 6.42 12.28 -5.35
N GLY A 142 7.40 12.19 -4.45
CA GLY A 142 7.42 11.20 -3.37
C GLY A 142 8.13 9.90 -3.71
N GLY A 143 8.79 9.79 -4.86
CA GLY A 143 9.69 8.66 -5.12
C GLY A 143 11.01 8.74 -4.35
N VAL A 144 11.85 7.73 -4.48
CA VAL A 144 13.11 7.61 -3.73
C VAL A 144 14.30 7.87 -4.63
N GLN A 145 15.19 8.76 -4.19
CA GLN A 145 16.46 9.05 -4.85
C GLN A 145 17.55 8.23 -4.16
N ASP A 146 18.26 7.41 -4.94
CA ASP A 146 19.39 6.56 -4.53
C ASP A 146 19.11 5.55 -3.38
N ALA A 147 19.14 4.27 -3.77
CA ALA A 147 19.03 3.07 -2.94
C ALA A 147 17.61 2.76 -2.36
N PRO A 148 17.00 1.61 -2.74
CA PRO A 148 15.72 1.13 -2.19
C PRO A 148 15.70 1.00 -0.66
N THR A 149 16.87 0.79 -0.05
CA THR A 149 17.03 0.72 1.42
C THR A 149 16.61 2.01 2.10
N ASN A 150 16.69 3.17 1.44
CA ASN A 150 16.20 4.44 1.97
C ASN A 150 14.66 4.51 1.97
N ALA A 151 13.98 3.84 1.02
CA ALA A 151 12.52 3.69 1.03
C ALA A 151 12.07 2.92 2.29
N LEU A 152 12.78 1.85 2.62
CA LEU A 152 12.49 1.02 3.79
C LEU A 152 12.87 1.69 5.11
N LYS A 153 13.69 2.75 5.11
CA LYS A 153 13.90 3.58 6.32
C LYS A 153 12.66 4.42 6.64
N ASN A 154 11.91 4.82 5.61
CA ASN A 154 10.69 5.59 5.82
C ASN A 154 9.50 4.68 6.12
N ARG A 155 9.00 4.75 7.36
CA ARG A 155 7.89 3.95 7.88
C ARG A 155 6.68 3.89 6.94
N CYS A 156 6.27 5.04 6.43
CA CYS A 156 5.08 5.12 5.61
C CYS A 156 5.24 4.44 4.24
N MET A 157 6.47 4.39 3.72
CA MET A 157 6.78 3.75 2.46
C MET A 157 6.90 2.25 2.69
N ARG A 158 7.62 1.84 3.74
CA ARG A 158 7.79 0.44 4.15
C ARG A 158 6.45 -0.30 4.25
N ARG A 159 5.45 0.31 4.91
CA ARG A 159 4.15 -0.32 5.20
C ARG A 159 3.46 -0.90 3.95
N TYR A 160 3.60 -0.27 2.79
CA TYR A 160 2.96 -0.68 1.54
C TYR A 160 3.91 -1.30 0.51
N LEU A 161 5.22 -1.35 0.82
CA LEU A 161 6.26 -1.92 -0.05
C LEU A 161 6.74 -3.30 0.41
N GLU A 162 6.61 -3.63 1.69
CA GLU A 162 6.98 -4.94 2.22
C GLU A 162 5.79 -5.90 2.21
N ALA A 163 6.07 -7.17 1.92
CA ALA A 163 5.12 -8.23 2.22
C ALA A 163 4.90 -8.30 3.74
N PRO A 164 3.70 -8.65 4.21
CA PRO A 164 3.49 -8.93 5.62
C PRO A 164 4.51 -9.99 6.07
N VAL A 165 5.18 -9.76 7.20
CA VAL A 165 6.11 -10.74 7.77
C VAL A 165 5.31 -12.01 8.04
N GLU A 166 5.59 -13.10 7.33
CA GLU A 166 4.98 -14.39 7.61
C GLU A 166 5.33 -14.76 9.05
N ARG A 167 4.33 -14.73 9.94
CA ARG A 167 4.48 -15.31 11.27
C ARG A 167 4.56 -16.82 11.06
N HIS A 168 5.78 -17.36 11.14
CA HIS A 168 5.96 -18.77 11.48
C HIS A 168 5.19 -19.00 12.78
N HIS A 169 3.98 -19.56 12.67
CA HIS A 169 3.35 -20.23 13.78
C HIS A 169 4.22 -21.45 14.05
N GLY A 170 5.18 -21.26 14.96
CA GLY A 170 5.91 -22.38 15.56
C GLY A 170 4.88 -23.38 16.05
N LYS A 171 4.95 -24.57 15.45
CA LYS A 171 4.31 -25.77 16.00
C LYS A 171 4.88 -26.09 17.37
#